data_AF-A0A183F1A9-F1
#
_entry.id   AF-A0A183F1A9-F1
#
_cell.length_a   1.000
_cell.length_b   1.000
_cell.length_c   1.000
_cell.angle_alpha   90.00
_cell.angle_beta   90.00
_cell.angle_gamma   90.00
#
_symmetry.space_group_name_H-M   'P 1'
#
loop_
_entity.id
_entity.type
_entity.pdbx_description
1 polymer ?
#
loop_
_entity_poly.entity_id
_entity_poly.type
_entity_poly.pdbx_seq_one_letter_code
_entity_poly.pdbx_strand_id
1 'polypeptide(L)' 'MREQYMRNGRGFLLVYSVTDVRSFEEAPKLFEQVLRVKDKTEYPVLLVANK' A
#
# COMPACT_ATOMS: atom_id res chain seq x y z
N MET A 1 3.14 11.00 10.91
CA MET A 1 2.85 11.60 9.58
C MET A 1 2.23 10.61 8.59
N ARG A 2 2.83 9.43 8.33
CA ARG A 2 2.22 8.40 7.44
C ARG A 2 0.80 7.98 7.85
N GLU A 3 0.54 7.80 9.15
CA GLU A 3 -0.81 7.45 9.64
C GLU A 3 -1.89 8.46 9.26
N GLN A 4 -1.59 9.76 9.27
CA GLN A 4 -2.59 10.78 8.94
C GLN A 4 -2.98 10.72 7.45
N TYR A 5 -2.02 10.49 6.57
CA TYR A 5 -2.27 10.25 5.15
C TYR A 5 -3.02 8.94 4.92
N MET A 6 -2.70 7.88 5.68
CA MET A 6 -3.43 6.62 5.63
C MET A 6 -4.88 6.81 6.11
N ARG A 7 -5.13 7.52 7.21
CA ARG A 7 -6.48 7.79 7.72
C ARG A 7 -7.31 8.61 6.74
N ASN A 8 -6.76 9.66 6.13
CA ASN A 8 -7.51 10.59 5.28
C ASN A 8 -7.53 10.24 3.78
N GLY A 9 -6.57 9.47 3.28
CA GLY A 9 -6.47 9.12 1.86
C GLY A 9 -7.66 8.28 1.40
N ARG A 10 -8.18 8.54 0.20
CA ARG A 10 -9.35 7.83 -0.37
C ARG A 10 -8.98 6.61 -1.23
N GLY A 11 -7.68 6.43 -1.47
CA GLY A 11 -7.10 5.33 -2.22
C GLY A 11 -5.58 5.43 -2.19
N PHE A 12 -4.88 4.34 -2.50
CA PHE A 12 -3.42 4.27 -2.44
C PHE A 12 -2.83 3.61 -3.69
N LEU A 13 -1.65 4.07 -4.08
CA LEU A 13 -0.78 3.35 -5.01
C LEU A 13 0.29 2.65 -4.18
N LEU A 14 0.39 1.33 -4.30
CA LEU A 14 1.51 0.55 -3.78
C LEU A 14 2.50 0.36 -4.91
N VAL A 15 3.64 1.05 -4.84
CA VAL A 15 4.64 1.03 -5.91
C VAL A 15 5.80 0.15 -5.50
N TYR A 16 6.16 -0.81 -6.36
CA TYR A 16 7.36 -1.63 -6.21
C TYR A 16 8.28 -1.45 -7.43
N SER A 17 9.56 -1.78 -7.28
CA SER A 17 10.57 -1.72 -8.34
C SER A 17 10.74 -3.10 -8.97
N VAL A 18 10.57 -3.25 -10.28
CA VAL A 18 10.75 -4.55 -10.97
C VAL A 18 12.19 -5.05 -10.89
N THR A 19 13.16 -4.14 -10.68
CA THR A 19 14.56 -4.48 -10.46
C THR A 19 14.92 -4.82 -9.00
N ASP A 20 13.95 -4.84 -8.07
CA ASP A 20 14.16 -5.18 -6.67
C ASP A 20 13.01 -6.04 -6.12
N VAL A 21 13.23 -7.35 -6.05
CA VAL A 21 12.23 -8.32 -5.58
C VAL A 21 11.76 -8.05 -4.15
N ARG A 22 12.62 -7.49 -3.28
CA ARG A 22 12.26 -7.21 -1.89
C ARG A 22 11.19 -6.14 -1.82
N SER A 23 11.20 -5.18 -2.75
CA SER A 23 10.18 -4.15 -2.81
C SER A 23 8.79 -4.71 -3.14
N PHE A 24 8.72 -5.80 -3.93
CA PHE A 24 7.47 -6.52 -4.19
C PHE A 24 7.00 -7.32 -2.98
N GLU A 25 7.91 -8.00 -2.29
CA GLU A 25 7.61 -8.78 -1.07
C GLU A 25 7.10 -7.93 0.09
N GLU A 26 7.43 -6.64 0.14
CA GLU A 26 6.92 -5.69 1.14
C GLU A 26 5.50 -5.17 0.82
N ALA A 27 5.01 -5.28 -0.42
CA ALA A 27 3.70 -4.75 -0.82
C ALA A 27 2.51 -5.33 -0.03
N PRO A 28 2.44 -6.66 0.26
CA PRO A 28 1.38 -7.23 1.09
C PRO A 28 1.33 -6.62 2.50
N LYS A 29 2.49 -6.41 3.13
CA LYS A 29 2.58 -5.81 4.48
C LYS A 29 2.04 -4.38 4.48
N LEU A 30 2.34 -3.60 3.44
CA LEU A 30 1.81 -2.25 3.28
C LEU A 30 0.29 -2.25 3.03
N PHE A 31 -0.21 -3.23 2.28
CA PHE A 31 -1.66 -3.40 2.06
C PHE A 31 -2.39 -3.73 3.37
N GLU A 32 -1.87 -4.65 4.19
CA GLU A 32 -2.44 -4.98 5.50
C GLU A 32 -2.48 -3.76 6.44
N GLN A 33 -1.45 -2.90 6.40
CA GLN A 33 -1.45 -1.65 7.15
C GLN A 33 -2.55 -0.69 6.70
N VAL A 34 -2.80 -0.56 5.39
CA VAL A 34 -3.93 0.23 4.87
C VAL A 34 -5.25 -0.31 5.41
N LEU A 35 -5.49 -1.62 5.30
CA LEU A 35 -6.72 -2.26 5.78
C LEU A 35 -6.92 -2.04 7.28
N ARG A 36 -5.87 -2.22 8.07
CA ARG A 36 -5.89 -2.01 9.53
C ARG A 36 -6.21 -0.57 9.91
N VAL A 37 -5.59 0.41 9.25
CA VAL A 37 -5.85 1.84 9.52
C VAL A 37 -7.26 2.25 9.07
N LYS A 38 -7.80 1.60 8.04
CA LYS A 38 -9.14 1.85 7.53
C LYS A 38 -10.24 1.10 8.25
N ASP A 39 -9.89 0.09 9.05
CA ASP A 39 -10.82 -0.82 9.70
C ASP A 39 -11.79 -1.47 8.68
N LYS A 40 -11.21 -2.02 7.61
CA LYS A 40 -11.95 -2.63 6.49
C LYS A 40 -11.27 -3.90 5.98
N THR A 41 -12.05 -4.78 5.38
CA THR A 41 -11.57 -5.97 4.67
C THR A 41 -11.15 -5.69 3.23
N GLU A 42 -11.64 -4.59 2.64
CA GLU A 42 -11.32 -4.13 1.30
C GLU A 42 -11.11 -2.60 1.25
N TYR A 43 -10.21 -2.15 0.37
CA TYR A 43 -9.96 -0.73 0.15
C TYR A 43 -9.42 -0.45 -1.26
N PRO A 44 -9.73 0.70 -1.90
CA PRO A 44 -9.18 1.05 -3.21
C PRO A 44 -7.65 1.18 -3.17
N VAL A 45 -6.96 0.19 -3.73
CA VAL A 45 -5.51 0.15 -3.81
C VAL A 45 -5.10 -0.40 -5.18
N LEU A 46 -4.12 0.26 -5.82
CA LEU A 46 -3.51 -0.21 -7.07
C LEU A 46 -2.06 -0.60 -6.81
N LEU A 47 -1.67 -1.82 -7.21
CA LEU A 47 -0.28 -2.22 -7.24
C LEU A 47 0.37 -1.75 -8.55
N VAL A 48 1.48 -1.03 -8.45
CA VAL A 48 2.17 -0.42 -9.58
C VAL A 48 3.58 -0.98 -9.65
N ALA A 49 3.88 -1.65 -10.76
CA ALA A 49 5.23 -2.05 -11.13
C ALA A 49 5.95 -0.83 -11.73
N ASN A 50 7.06 -0.44 -11.16
CA ASN A 50 7.84 0.72 -11.58
C ASN A 50 9.29 0.31 -11.88
N LYS A 51 9.99 1.16 -12.64
CA LYS A 51 11.38 0.95 -13.11
C LYS A 51 11.53 -0.32 -13.96
#